data_AF-A0A0M4DC89-F1
#
_entry.id   AF-A0A0M4DC89-F1
#
_cell.length_a   1.000
_cell.length_b   1.000
_cell.length_c   1.000
_cell.angle_alpha   90.00
_cell.angle_beta   90.00
_cell.angle_gamma   90.00
#
_symmetry.space_group_name_H-M   'P 1'
#
loop_
_entity.id
_entity.type
_entity.pdbx_description
1 polymer ?
#
loop_
_entity_poly.entity_id
_entity_poly.type
_entity_poly.pdbx_seq_one_letter_code
_entity_poly.pdbx_strand_id
1 'polypeptide(L)'
;MHQEIRLHGHVNETIEYFATAAARDAYRCYFYETPGNTMRFFSPGNEFVLSRDGISHRGNGGTFCEYMFGVDLPLADLAKGDVRNRLVLYGATFQEGGSLQFTDHTEGVQSYDRIFLDGNAVANYFIFLTGSVSGPLQEQQEGILRLLGKLLKRTSCLEDGDDANLTDELFGLLGHKSSLYLIKLINKKHRLYQENFRELYYAHKSIPDHEFARLQLLAESLGVDKYQQERIRIDVMYKDPDNRRIVDEYKNFLIECNRKGSISTQEKARLTRLKTLSVRNKIPSALFYTLDEMLKHDKLVDSDEQDYISETREILAGLFLQEQQIDASIDSEDMVKLLYAKRRATENRDHTFEHILLETGKACDEKIRDGADLSLLEGFSYIVTYFDRYDSASAHINQLAFMENVRFTEEFVRSLLGNKKAFDELSPKLFEALFFNDIRDNKYLGLYGRKKVVCLQKGITAIEDGRLTIAGLLQQLGELNQQERLYGMLLSHVKERIRNFYSRYNTRAEQEALRLEVAEEIRNKGLSDGEIPDGLFRDVVVNIKKEAVYLHNLLPGIVAGRDIALREDFLENSGLDRFYVEELEREYFELNNLDMEDLYQIRKGFNA
;
A
#
# COMPACT_ATOMS: atom_id res chain seq x y z
N MET A 1 -9.99 34.82 -41.09
CA MET A 1 -9.86 33.91 -42.24
C MET A 1 -8.48 34.12 -42.84
N HIS A 2 -7.64 33.09 -42.77
CA HIS A 2 -6.36 33.01 -43.45
C HIS A 2 -6.52 32.19 -44.73
N GLN A 3 -5.51 32.26 -45.59
CA GLN A 3 -5.34 31.43 -46.76
C GLN A 3 -4.22 30.44 -46.47
N GLU A 4 -4.32 29.25 -47.07
CA GLU A 4 -3.32 28.20 -46.93
C GLU A 4 -2.82 27.75 -48.30
N ILE A 5 -1.51 27.55 -48.40
CA ILE A 5 -0.86 26.87 -49.53
C ILE A 5 -0.31 25.57 -48.98
N ARG A 6 -0.76 24.44 -49.54
CA ARG A 6 -0.31 23.11 -49.16
C ARG A 6 0.47 22.48 -50.31
N LEU A 7 1.68 22.04 -50.01
CA LEU A 7 2.53 21.30 -50.93
C LEU A 7 2.77 19.92 -50.36
N HIS A 8 2.55 18.90 -51.17
CA HIS A 8 2.79 17.50 -50.81
C HIS A 8 3.72 16.89 -51.85
N GLY A 9 4.66 16.07 -51.38
CA GLY A 9 5.55 15.35 -52.26
C GLY A 9 6.43 14.34 -51.54
N HIS A 10 7.37 13.77 -52.29
CA HIS A 10 8.32 12.79 -51.79
C HIS A 10 9.74 13.30 -51.98
N VAL A 11 10.55 13.23 -50.92
CA VAL A 11 11.98 13.58 -51.03
C VAL A 11 12.74 12.44 -51.67
N ASN A 12 12.44 11.21 -51.25
CA ASN A 12 13.07 9.98 -51.74
C ASN A 12 12.10 8.79 -51.57
N GLU A 13 12.61 7.57 -51.75
CA GLU A 13 11.81 6.34 -51.61
C GLU A 13 11.25 6.13 -50.20
N THR A 14 11.83 6.73 -49.18
CA THR A 14 11.48 6.52 -47.77
C THR A 14 10.73 7.68 -47.14
N ILE A 15 10.99 8.92 -47.56
CA ILE A 15 10.46 10.14 -46.93
C ILE A 15 9.42 10.83 -47.80
N GLU A 16 8.28 11.10 -47.19
CA GLU A 16 7.19 11.93 -47.70
C GLU A 16 7.12 13.22 -46.88
N TYR A 17 6.77 14.34 -47.50
CA TYR A 17 6.61 15.62 -46.81
C TYR A 17 5.28 16.29 -47.16
N PHE A 18 4.71 16.97 -46.16
CA PHE A 18 3.59 17.89 -46.31
C PHE A 18 4.02 19.24 -45.76
N ALA A 19 3.97 20.29 -46.59
CA ALA A 19 4.36 21.63 -46.20
C ALA A 19 3.16 22.57 -46.38
N THR A 20 2.79 23.25 -45.30
CA THR A 20 1.67 24.19 -45.25
C THR A 20 2.20 25.58 -44.93
N ALA A 21 1.87 26.56 -45.78
CA ALA A 21 2.03 27.98 -45.49
C ALA A 21 0.66 28.60 -45.21
N ALA A 22 0.50 29.21 -44.04
CA ALA A 22 -0.71 29.93 -43.66
C ALA A 22 -0.41 31.42 -43.47
N ALA A 23 -1.14 32.28 -44.17
CA ALA A 23 -1.07 33.73 -44.00
C ALA A 23 -2.40 34.39 -44.43
N ARG A 24 -2.64 35.65 -44.04
CA ARG A 24 -3.82 36.39 -44.55
C ARG A 24 -3.78 36.64 -46.06
N ASP A 25 -2.58 36.73 -46.63
CA ASP A 25 -2.31 36.79 -48.06
C ASP A 25 -1.16 35.83 -48.37
N ALA A 26 -1.49 34.55 -48.53
CA ALA A 26 -0.50 33.48 -48.66
C ALA A 26 0.31 33.59 -49.97
N TYR A 27 -0.28 34.17 -51.02
CA TYR A 27 0.35 34.32 -52.34
C TYR A 27 1.47 35.38 -52.38
N ARG A 28 1.49 36.33 -51.43
CA ARG A 28 2.58 37.31 -51.30
C ARG A 28 3.76 36.83 -50.46
N CYS A 29 3.61 35.68 -49.81
CA CYS A 29 4.69 35.06 -49.06
C CYS A 29 5.45 34.14 -50.03
N TYR A 30 6.68 34.53 -50.42
CA TYR A 30 7.56 33.59 -51.10
C TYR A 30 7.78 32.40 -50.18
N PHE A 31 7.33 31.22 -50.61
CA PHE A 31 7.18 30.05 -49.74
C PHE A 31 8.22 28.97 -50.03
N TYR A 32 8.55 28.74 -51.31
CA TYR A 32 9.46 27.67 -51.69
C TYR A 32 10.16 27.89 -53.03
N GLU A 33 11.27 27.18 -53.21
CA GLU A 33 12.09 27.05 -54.42
C GLU A 33 12.51 25.58 -54.56
N THR A 34 12.71 25.10 -55.79
CA THR A 34 13.18 23.73 -56.06
C THR A 34 14.51 23.75 -56.81
N PRO A 35 15.63 24.14 -56.16
CA PRO A 35 16.92 24.18 -56.82
C PRO A 35 17.49 22.76 -56.94
N GLY A 36 17.56 22.25 -58.18
CA GLY A 36 18.07 20.91 -58.48
C GLY A 36 17.24 19.81 -57.80
N ASN A 37 17.91 18.96 -57.01
CA ASN A 37 17.30 17.85 -56.25
C ASN A 37 16.97 18.21 -54.80
N THR A 38 16.82 19.51 -54.49
CA THR A 38 16.48 19.98 -53.15
C THR A 38 15.21 20.81 -53.18
N MET A 39 14.47 20.81 -52.07
CA MET A 39 13.30 21.66 -51.89
C MET A 39 13.54 22.61 -50.74
N ARG A 40 13.51 23.91 -51.04
CA ARG A 40 13.85 24.97 -50.11
C ARG A 40 12.59 25.74 -49.79
N PHE A 41 12.18 25.75 -48.52
CA PHE A 41 11.16 26.63 -47.98
C PHE A 41 11.83 27.83 -47.33
N PHE A 42 11.31 29.04 -47.53
CA PHE A 42 11.93 30.23 -46.97
C PHE A 42 10.91 31.30 -46.68
N SER A 43 11.27 32.21 -45.79
CA SER A 43 10.56 33.45 -45.52
C SER A 43 11.58 34.50 -45.03
N PRO A 44 11.22 35.78 -44.86
CA PRO A 44 12.17 36.77 -44.36
C PRO A 44 12.85 36.31 -43.05
N GLY A 45 14.16 36.07 -43.11
CA GLY A 45 14.97 35.63 -41.97
C GLY A 45 14.97 34.13 -41.66
N ASN A 46 14.18 33.32 -42.37
CA ASN A 46 14.04 31.88 -42.12
C ASN A 46 14.20 31.05 -43.39
N GLU A 47 14.78 29.87 -43.24
CA GLU A 47 15.03 28.92 -44.32
C GLU A 47 14.97 27.49 -43.79
N PHE A 48 14.36 26.61 -44.57
CA PHE A 48 14.26 25.18 -44.31
C PHE A 48 14.42 24.41 -45.62
N VAL A 49 15.47 23.61 -45.73
CA VAL A 49 15.81 22.87 -46.96
C VAL A 49 15.65 21.38 -46.72
N LEU A 50 14.88 20.73 -47.59
CA LEU A 50 14.83 19.29 -47.76
C LEU A 50 15.83 18.88 -48.82
N SER A 51 16.81 18.06 -48.43
CA SER A 51 17.78 17.43 -49.33
C SER A 51 17.55 15.92 -49.36
N ARG A 52 18.25 15.20 -50.25
CA ARG A 52 18.09 13.74 -50.35
C ARG A 52 18.43 13.00 -49.05
N ASP A 53 19.38 13.52 -48.28
CA ASP A 53 19.98 12.83 -47.12
C ASP A 53 19.50 13.39 -45.77
N GLY A 54 18.81 14.53 -45.77
CA GLY A 54 18.34 15.17 -44.56
C GLY A 54 17.81 16.58 -44.76
N ILE A 55 17.71 17.32 -43.66
CA ILE A 55 17.24 18.71 -43.64
C ILE A 55 18.36 19.65 -43.20
N SER A 56 18.27 20.90 -43.65
CA SER A 56 19.01 22.02 -43.05
C SER A 56 18.05 23.17 -42.75
N HIS A 57 18.24 23.83 -41.61
CA HIS A 57 17.40 24.95 -41.21
C HIS A 57 18.24 26.14 -40.76
N ARG A 58 17.67 27.34 -40.88
CA ARG A 58 18.22 28.61 -40.41
C ARG A 58 17.07 29.54 -40.04
N GLY A 59 17.26 30.35 -39.00
CA GLY A 59 16.26 31.30 -38.52
C GLY A 59 15.54 30.82 -37.27
N ASN A 60 14.31 31.27 -37.06
CA ASN A 60 13.50 30.97 -35.89
C ASN A 60 12.71 29.66 -36.04
N GLY A 61 12.04 29.24 -34.95
CA GLY A 61 11.17 28.07 -34.95
C GLY A 61 11.81 26.84 -34.32
N GLY A 62 11.36 25.66 -34.75
CA GLY A 62 11.78 24.42 -34.11
C GLY A 62 11.10 23.18 -34.68
N THR A 63 11.30 22.08 -33.98
CA THR A 63 10.67 20.78 -34.26
C THR A 63 9.77 20.36 -33.11
N PHE A 64 8.69 19.67 -33.44
CA PHE A 64 7.81 19.06 -32.46
C PHE A 64 7.20 17.77 -33.00
N CYS A 65 6.92 16.85 -32.09
CA CYS A 65 6.30 15.56 -32.41
C CYS A 65 5.62 15.00 -31.16
N GLU A 66 4.74 14.03 -31.33
CA GLU A 66 4.22 13.25 -30.21
C GLU A 66 5.38 12.51 -29.52
N TYR A 67 5.35 12.45 -28.18
CA TYR A 67 6.32 11.63 -27.44
C TYR A 67 6.16 10.15 -27.82
N MET A 68 7.28 9.48 -28.02
CA MET A 68 7.34 8.06 -28.34
C MET A 68 8.32 7.37 -27.38
N PHE A 69 8.13 6.07 -27.15
CA PHE A 69 9.07 5.26 -26.39
C PHE A 69 10.51 5.41 -26.92
N GLY A 70 11.48 5.49 -26.01
CA GLY A 70 12.90 5.67 -26.33
C GLY A 70 13.33 7.10 -26.66
N VAL A 71 12.43 8.08 -26.57
CA VAL A 71 12.76 9.51 -26.69
C VAL A 71 12.92 10.13 -25.30
N ASP A 72 13.93 10.98 -25.15
CA ASP A 72 14.13 11.75 -23.92
C ASP A 72 12.90 12.59 -23.55
N LEU A 73 12.27 12.25 -22.44
CA LEU A 73 11.12 12.93 -21.87
C LEU A 73 11.56 13.71 -20.61
N PRO A 74 11.62 15.05 -20.63
CA PRO A 74 12.01 15.82 -19.46
C PRO A 74 11.03 15.62 -18.29
N LEU A 75 11.53 15.55 -17.05
CA LEU A 75 10.70 15.43 -15.84
C LEU A 75 9.63 16.54 -15.73
N ALA A 76 9.96 17.76 -16.18
CA ALA A 76 9.03 18.89 -16.18
C ALA A 76 7.82 18.69 -17.12
N ASP A 77 7.99 17.91 -18.19
CA ASP A 77 6.93 17.53 -19.11
C ASP A 77 6.20 16.29 -18.60
N LEU A 78 6.93 15.29 -18.08
CA LEU A 78 6.36 14.09 -17.46
C LEU A 78 5.38 14.45 -16.33
N ALA A 79 5.74 15.41 -15.48
CA ALA A 79 4.94 15.83 -14.33
C ALA A 79 3.62 16.55 -14.67
N LYS A 80 3.41 16.90 -15.94
CA LYS A 80 2.19 17.57 -16.42
C LYS A 80 1.40 16.59 -17.28
N GLY A 81 0.31 16.05 -16.73
CA GLY A 81 -0.51 15.03 -17.42
C GLY A 81 -1.14 15.47 -18.73
N ASP A 82 -1.19 16.79 -19.02
CA ASP A 82 -1.72 17.33 -20.27
C ASP A 82 -0.66 17.53 -21.37
N VAL A 83 0.62 17.31 -21.08
CA VAL A 83 1.70 17.41 -22.06
C VAL A 83 1.83 16.09 -22.83
N ARG A 84 1.69 16.16 -24.15
CA ARG A 84 1.72 15.02 -25.07
C ARG A 84 2.87 15.06 -26.07
N ASN A 85 3.38 16.26 -26.35
CA ASN A 85 4.29 16.48 -27.46
C ASN A 85 5.64 17.01 -26.98
N ARG A 86 6.69 16.50 -27.60
CA ARG A 86 8.06 17.03 -27.51
C ARG A 86 8.15 18.29 -28.35
N LEU A 87 8.72 19.35 -27.79
CA LEU A 87 9.00 20.60 -28.50
C LEU A 87 10.47 20.97 -28.29
N VAL A 88 11.19 21.14 -29.39
CA VAL A 88 12.58 21.57 -29.41
C VAL A 88 12.69 22.81 -30.30
N LEU A 89 12.96 23.96 -29.68
CA LEU A 89 13.21 25.21 -30.39
C LEU A 89 14.68 25.33 -30.74
N TYR A 90 14.99 25.91 -31.91
CA TYR A 90 16.38 26.06 -32.34
C TYR A 90 17.15 27.02 -31.42
N GLY A 91 18.41 26.70 -31.14
CA GLY A 91 19.27 27.47 -30.25
C GLY A 91 18.90 27.37 -28.76
N ALA A 92 17.93 26.52 -28.38
CA ALA A 92 17.52 26.35 -26.99
C ALA A 92 18.42 25.34 -26.25
N THR A 93 18.88 25.70 -25.06
CA THR A 93 19.74 24.87 -24.18
C THR A 93 19.26 24.99 -22.73
N PHE A 94 19.47 23.93 -21.93
CA PHE A 94 19.19 23.96 -20.49
C PHE A 94 20.46 24.25 -19.71
N GLN A 95 20.40 25.18 -18.74
CA GLN A 95 21.48 25.38 -17.76
C GLN A 95 21.40 24.35 -16.62
N GLU A 96 22.47 24.21 -15.83
CA GLU A 96 22.55 23.26 -14.69
C GLU A 96 21.41 23.42 -13.66
N GLY A 97 20.79 24.61 -13.59
CA GLY A 97 19.62 24.87 -12.73
C GLY A 97 18.25 24.59 -13.37
N GLY A 98 18.19 24.03 -14.59
CA GLY A 98 16.96 23.73 -15.31
C GLY A 98 16.29 24.93 -16.00
N SER A 99 16.92 26.11 -15.99
CA SER A 99 16.47 27.28 -16.76
C SER A 99 16.77 27.10 -18.25
N LEU A 100 15.80 27.46 -19.09
CA LEU A 100 15.95 27.45 -20.55
C LEU A 100 16.65 28.74 -21.01
N GLN A 101 17.72 28.60 -21.78
CA GLN A 101 18.44 29.69 -22.40
C GLN A 101 18.42 29.54 -23.92
N PHE A 102 18.12 30.63 -24.61
CA PHE A 102 18.20 30.71 -26.07
C PHE A 102 19.52 31.34 -26.50
N THR A 103 20.05 30.84 -27.61
CA THR A 103 21.25 31.36 -28.28
C THR A 103 20.90 31.83 -29.69
N ASP A 104 21.71 32.69 -30.26
CA ASP A 104 21.55 33.11 -31.66
C ASP A 104 22.03 32.05 -32.67
N HIS A 105 22.59 30.92 -32.20
CA HIS A 105 22.99 29.78 -33.01
C HIS A 105 21.80 28.85 -33.27
N THR A 106 20.95 29.25 -34.22
CA THR A 106 19.74 28.50 -34.57
C THR A 106 19.86 27.70 -35.87
N GLU A 107 21.02 27.72 -36.53
CA GLU A 107 21.27 26.96 -37.75
C GLU A 107 21.68 25.51 -37.45
N GLY A 108 21.27 24.58 -38.31
CA GLY A 108 21.59 23.17 -38.11
C GLY A 108 21.27 22.30 -39.31
N VAL A 109 21.90 21.11 -39.32
CA VAL A 109 21.70 20.06 -40.32
C VAL A 109 21.39 18.76 -39.58
N GLN A 110 20.39 18.02 -40.04
CA GLN A 110 19.98 16.74 -39.46
C GLN A 110 19.69 15.72 -40.55
N SER A 111 20.22 14.51 -40.42
CA SER A 111 19.87 13.39 -41.31
C SER A 111 18.48 12.86 -40.98
N TYR A 112 17.83 12.21 -41.96
CA TYR A 112 16.53 11.59 -41.72
C TYR A 112 16.57 10.53 -40.63
N ASP A 113 17.61 9.68 -40.62
CA ASP A 113 17.77 8.65 -39.58
C ASP A 113 17.77 9.26 -38.18
N ARG A 114 18.46 10.39 -38.00
CA ARG A 114 18.50 11.09 -36.72
C ARG A 114 17.16 11.71 -36.33
N ILE A 115 16.43 12.30 -37.30
CA ILE A 115 15.11 12.88 -37.05
C ILE A 115 14.13 11.82 -36.54
N PHE A 116 14.07 10.64 -37.18
CA PHE A 116 13.16 9.57 -36.78
C PHE A 116 13.68 8.73 -35.60
N LEU A 117 14.97 8.85 -35.26
CA LEU A 117 15.54 8.29 -34.03
C LEU A 117 15.23 9.18 -32.82
N ASP A 118 15.62 10.47 -32.88
CA ASP A 118 15.50 11.42 -31.78
C ASP A 118 14.04 11.89 -31.60
N GLY A 119 13.25 11.91 -32.67
CA GLY A 119 11.84 12.28 -32.69
C GLY A 119 10.90 11.09 -32.72
N ASN A 120 9.68 11.28 -33.23
CA ASN A 120 8.73 10.20 -33.46
C ASN A 120 9.17 9.34 -34.66
N ALA A 121 9.08 8.02 -34.55
CA ALA A 121 9.56 7.12 -35.61
C ALA A 121 8.77 7.23 -36.92
N VAL A 122 7.54 7.76 -36.90
CA VAL A 122 6.65 7.80 -38.06
C VAL A 122 6.51 9.21 -38.62
N ALA A 123 6.22 10.22 -37.78
CA ALA A 123 5.91 11.57 -38.25
C ALA A 123 6.52 12.67 -37.35
N ASN A 124 7.24 13.62 -37.95
CA ASN A 124 7.86 14.75 -37.25
C ASN A 124 7.46 16.07 -37.91
N TYR A 125 7.22 17.09 -37.09
CA TYR A 125 6.82 18.41 -37.56
C TYR A 125 7.90 19.45 -37.30
N PHE A 126 7.96 20.44 -38.18
CA PHE A 126 8.86 21.57 -38.15
C PHE A 126 8.05 22.84 -38.37
N ILE A 127 8.37 23.88 -37.61
CA ILE A 127 7.70 25.17 -37.70
C ILE A 127 8.71 26.29 -37.78
N PHE A 128 8.35 27.33 -38.50
CA PHE A 128 8.93 28.65 -38.40
C PHE A 128 7.88 29.70 -38.77
N LEU A 129 8.11 30.94 -38.35
CA LEU A 129 7.12 32.01 -38.59
C LEU A 129 7.76 33.37 -38.81
N THR A 130 7.02 34.25 -39.48
CA THR A 130 7.41 35.64 -39.70
C THR A 130 6.29 36.57 -39.22
N GLY A 131 6.63 37.74 -38.69
CA GLY A 131 5.68 38.81 -38.39
C GLY A 131 5.31 38.95 -36.91
N SER A 132 4.70 37.93 -36.31
CA SER A 132 4.30 37.97 -34.87
C SER A 132 5.47 38.04 -33.89
N VAL A 133 6.67 37.74 -34.35
CA VAL A 133 7.91 37.85 -33.58
C VAL A 133 8.90 38.73 -34.34
N SER A 134 9.62 39.56 -33.59
CA SER A 134 10.58 40.54 -34.12
C SER A 134 11.76 40.66 -33.18
N GLY A 135 12.89 41.20 -33.67
CA GLY A 135 14.12 41.36 -32.90
C GLY A 135 15.19 40.33 -33.26
N PRO A 136 16.26 40.21 -32.46
CA PRO A 136 17.26 39.14 -32.56
C PRO A 136 16.64 37.74 -32.50
N LEU A 137 17.37 36.73 -33.00
CA LEU A 137 16.86 35.35 -33.07
C LEU A 137 16.51 34.81 -31.69
N GLN A 138 17.30 35.13 -30.67
CA GLN A 138 17.00 34.81 -29.28
C GLN A 138 15.60 35.30 -28.85
N GLU A 139 15.30 36.59 -29.07
CA GLU A 139 14.01 37.19 -28.70
C GLU A 139 12.86 36.61 -29.52
N GLN A 140 13.10 36.29 -30.80
CA GLN A 140 12.12 35.64 -31.64
C GLN A 140 11.76 34.25 -31.09
N GLN A 141 12.74 33.45 -30.68
CA GLN A 141 12.50 32.12 -30.12
C GLN A 141 11.76 32.16 -28.78
N GLU A 142 12.09 33.12 -27.92
CA GLU A 142 11.32 33.37 -26.69
C GLU A 142 9.87 33.76 -27.01
N GLY A 143 9.67 34.60 -28.04
CA GLY A 143 8.34 34.98 -28.53
C GLY A 143 7.55 33.78 -29.02
N ILE A 144 8.17 32.90 -29.81
CA ILE A 144 7.56 31.65 -30.29
C ILE A 144 7.16 30.75 -29.12
N LEU A 145 8.06 30.57 -28.14
CA LEU A 145 7.78 29.75 -26.96
C LEU A 145 6.59 30.31 -26.16
N ARG A 146 6.53 31.63 -25.96
CA ARG A 146 5.45 32.29 -25.22
C ARG A 146 4.11 32.20 -25.94
N LEU A 147 4.10 32.36 -27.26
CA LEU A 147 2.87 32.36 -28.07
C LEU A 147 2.34 30.94 -28.31
N LEU A 148 3.21 30.03 -28.77
CA LEU A 148 2.80 28.73 -29.30
C LEU A 148 3.19 27.55 -28.39
N GLY A 149 4.16 27.72 -27.48
CA GLY A 149 4.74 26.60 -26.73
C GLY A 149 3.72 25.78 -25.93
N LYS A 150 2.76 26.45 -25.28
CA LYS A 150 1.70 25.75 -24.51
C LYS A 150 0.77 24.94 -25.42
N LEU A 151 0.38 25.50 -26.56
CA LEU A 151 -0.48 24.83 -27.53
C LEU A 151 0.24 23.64 -28.16
N LEU A 152 1.46 23.85 -28.66
CA LEU A 152 2.29 22.82 -29.31
C LEU A 152 2.55 21.62 -28.39
N LYS A 153 2.78 21.83 -27.09
CA LYS A 153 3.00 20.74 -26.13
C LYS A 153 1.74 19.91 -25.81
N ARG A 154 0.53 20.42 -26.10
CA ARG A 154 -0.74 19.87 -25.58
C ARG A 154 -1.76 19.49 -26.65
N THR A 155 -1.59 19.95 -27.89
CA THR A 155 -2.52 19.66 -28.99
C THR A 155 -2.61 18.15 -29.27
N SER A 156 -3.83 17.68 -29.56
CA SER A 156 -4.10 16.30 -29.99
C SER A 156 -4.10 16.12 -31.51
N CYS A 157 -4.05 17.22 -32.29
CA CYS A 157 -4.17 17.16 -33.75
C CYS A 157 -3.05 16.35 -34.44
N LEU A 158 -1.93 16.12 -33.75
CA LEU A 158 -0.83 15.27 -34.24
C LEU A 158 -1.22 13.78 -34.27
N GLU A 159 -2.03 13.33 -33.30
CA GLU A 159 -2.52 11.95 -33.20
C GLU A 159 -3.55 11.66 -34.30
N ASP A 160 -4.44 12.63 -34.56
CA ASP A 160 -5.51 12.54 -35.55
C ASP A 160 -5.02 12.75 -36.99
N GLY A 161 -3.78 13.25 -37.16
CA GLY A 161 -3.22 13.62 -38.46
C GLY A 161 -3.93 14.81 -39.11
N ASP A 162 -4.66 15.61 -38.34
CA ASP A 162 -5.46 16.74 -38.80
C ASP A 162 -4.61 18.01 -38.90
N ASP A 163 -3.80 18.04 -39.96
CA ASP A 163 -2.89 19.15 -40.22
C ASP A 163 -3.64 20.48 -40.49
N ALA A 164 -4.94 20.41 -40.84
CA ALA A 164 -5.78 21.59 -41.07
C ALA A 164 -6.17 22.25 -39.74
N ASN A 165 -6.75 21.49 -38.82
CA ASN A 165 -7.11 21.99 -37.50
C ASN A 165 -5.88 22.46 -36.72
N LEU A 166 -4.75 21.76 -36.84
CA LEU A 166 -3.48 22.20 -36.24
C LEU A 166 -3.04 23.57 -36.78
N THR A 167 -3.16 23.78 -38.09
CA THR A 167 -2.80 25.07 -38.73
C THR A 167 -3.74 26.18 -38.27
N ASP A 168 -5.04 25.91 -38.18
CA ASP A 168 -6.07 26.84 -37.71
C ASP A 168 -5.83 27.24 -36.24
N GLU A 169 -5.56 26.28 -35.36
CA GLU A 169 -5.26 26.51 -33.94
C GLU A 169 -4.01 27.39 -33.77
N LEU A 170 -2.92 27.04 -34.49
CA LEU A 170 -1.66 27.78 -34.42
C LEU A 170 -1.80 29.19 -34.99
N PHE A 171 -2.45 29.35 -36.15
CA PHE A 171 -2.63 30.65 -36.78
C PHE A 171 -3.58 31.56 -35.99
N GLY A 172 -4.56 30.98 -35.27
CA GLY A 172 -5.47 31.72 -34.40
C GLY A 172 -4.77 32.53 -33.31
N LEU A 173 -3.56 32.13 -32.91
CA LEU A 173 -2.74 32.83 -31.91
C LEU A 173 -1.80 33.89 -32.50
N LEU A 174 -1.75 34.01 -33.83
CA LEU A 174 -0.83 34.90 -34.54
C LEU A 174 -1.50 36.22 -34.96
N GLY A 175 -0.70 37.30 -34.97
CA GLY A 175 -1.13 38.63 -35.38
C GLY A 175 -1.41 38.76 -36.89
N HIS A 176 -2.06 39.86 -37.27
CA HIS A 176 -2.60 40.08 -38.62
C HIS A 176 -1.57 40.18 -39.77
N LYS A 177 -0.27 40.33 -39.47
CA LYS A 177 0.81 40.41 -40.46
C LYS A 177 1.73 39.19 -40.41
N SER A 178 1.20 38.05 -39.97
CA SER A 178 2.01 36.85 -39.74
C SER A 178 1.86 35.83 -40.84
N SER A 179 2.93 35.08 -41.03
CA SER A 179 2.99 33.91 -41.90
C SER A 179 3.52 32.75 -41.08
N LEU A 180 2.78 31.64 -41.07
CA LEU A 180 3.13 30.38 -40.39
C LEU A 180 3.53 29.35 -41.43
N TYR A 181 4.60 28.62 -41.17
CA TYR A 181 5.08 27.55 -42.01
C TYR A 181 5.15 26.29 -41.16
N LEU A 182 4.46 25.24 -41.61
CA LEU A 182 4.39 23.94 -40.95
C LEU A 182 4.84 22.88 -41.95
N ILE A 183 5.92 22.17 -41.65
CA ILE A 183 6.44 21.08 -42.47
C ILE A 183 6.36 19.77 -41.68
N LYS A 184 5.63 18.80 -42.19
CA LYS A 184 5.52 17.44 -41.66
C LYS A 184 6.33 16.50 -42.53
N LEU A 185 7.16 15.68 -41.89
CA LEU A 185 7.90 14.59 -42.53
C LEU A 185 7.34 13.26 -42.06
N ILE A 186 7.11 12.35 -43.01
CA ILE A 186 6.62 10.99 -42.75
C ILE A 186 7.61 9.97 -43.30
N ASN A 187 8.00 9.00 -42.48
CA ASN A 187 8.72 7.83 -42.95
C ASN A 187 7.72 6.77 -43.46
N LYS A 188 7.65 6.61 -44.77
CA LYS A 188 6.69 5.72 -45.47
C LYS A 188 6.81 4.27 -45.02
N LYS A 189 8.04 3.79 -44.83
CA LYS A 189 8.31 2.41 -44.42
C LYS A 189 7.85 2.16 -42.99
N HIS A 190 8.17 3.08 -42.07
CA HIS A 190 7.74 2.99 -40.67
C HIS A 190 6.22 3.11 -40.54
N ARG A 191 5.59 4.02 -41.30
CA ARG A 191 4.14 4.16 -41.36
C ARG A 191 3.45 2.88 -41.81
N LEU A 192 3.93 2.28 -42.90
CA LEU A 192 3.35 1.03 -43.42
C LEU A 192 3.46 -0.11 -42.39
N TYR A 193 4.60 -0.23 -41.72
CA TYR A 193 4.78 -1.19 -40.63
C TYR A 193 3.83 -0.91 -39.44
N GLN A 194 3.68 0.36 -39.05
CA GLN A 194 2.76 0.78 -37.98
C GLN A 194 1.31 0.42 -38.31
N GLU A 195 0.84 0.72 -39.52
CA GLU A 195 -0.53 0.44 -39.96
C GLU A 195 -0.83 -1.07 -39.94
N ASN A 196 0.07 -1.90 -40.47
CA ASN A 196 -0.07 -3.36 -40.45
C ASN A 196 -0.05 -3.94 -39.03
N PHE A 197 0.87 -3.48 -38.17
CA PHE A 197 0.91 -3.93 -36.78
C PHE A 197 -0.36 -3.52 -36.03
N ARG A 198 -0.86 -2.30 -36.25
CA ARG A 198 -2.09 -1.78 -35.65
C ARG A 198 -3.30 -2.62 -36.01
N GLU A 199 -3.47 -2.97 -37.28
CA GLU A 199 -4.55 -3.84 -37.74
C GLU A 199 -4.49 -5.22 -37.08
N LEU A 200 -3.32 -5.86 -37.08
CA LEU A 200 -3.13 -7.17 -36.43
C LEU A 200 -3.36 -7.12 -34.92
N TYR A 201 -2.88 -6.06 -34.26
CA TYR A 201 -3.04 -5.87 -32.82
C TYR A 201 -4.50 -5.68 -32.44
N TYR A 202 -5.26 -4.83 -33.14
CA TYR A 202 -6.69 -4.65 -32.86
C TYR A 202 -7.53 -5.86 -33.22
N ALA A 203 -7.15 -6.63 -34.25
CA ALA A 203 -7.89 -7.83 -34.65
C ALA A 203 -7.73 -8.99 -33.66
N HIS A 204 -6.53 -9.19 -33.11
CA HIS A 204 -6.24 -10.39 -32.33
C HIS A 204 -5.95 -10.12 -30.84
N LYS A 205 -5.52 -8.90 -30.45
CA LYS A 205 -4.87 -8.51 -29.17
C LYS A 205 -3.62 -9.35 -28.78
N SER A 206 -3.61 -10.63 -29.11
CA SER A 206 -2.51 -11.59 -29.08
C SER A 206 -2.25 -12.09 -30.49
N ILE A 207 -1.30 -11.46 -31.19
CA ILE A 207 -0.98 -11.79 -32.58
C ILE A 207 -0.54 -13.27 -32.67
N PRO A 208 -1.19 -14.12 -33.48
CA PRO A 208 -0.79 -15.50 -33.68
C PRO A 208 0.62 -15.61 -34.29
N ASP A 209 1.36 -16.67 -33.98
CA ASP A 209 2.76 -16.84 -34.42
C ASP A 209 2.95 -16.73 -35.95
N HIS A 210 1.97 -17.20 -36.74
CA HIS A 210 2.02 -17.13 -38.19
C HIS A 210 1.84 -15.69 -38.72
N GLU A 211 0.99 -14.88 -38.09
CA GLU A 211 0.84 -13.46 -38.44
C GLU A 211 2.03 -12.64 -37.94
N PHE A 212 2.60 -13.00 -36.78
CA PHE A 212 3.84 -12.38 -36.29
C PHE A 212 5.02 -12.67 -37.22
N ALA A 213 5.13 -13.89 -37.75
CA ALA A 213 6.14 -14.23 -38.75
C ALA A 213 5.99 -13.42 -40.05
N ARG A 214 4.74 -13.19 -40.50
CA ARG A 214 4.47 -12.31 -41.66
C ARG A 214 4.87 -10.87 -41.40
N LEU A 215 4.58 -10.35 -40.21
CA LEU A 215 4.99 -9.02 -39.79
C LEU A 215 6.52 -8.87 -39.75
N GLN A 216 7.23 -9.91 -39.31
CA GLN A 216 8.70 -9.93 -39.30
C GLN A 216 9.28 -9.87 -40.72
N LEU A 217 8.73 -10.67 -41.64
CA LEU A 217 9.11 -10.64 -43.07
C LEU A 217 8.82 -9.27 -43.69
N LEU A 218 7.71 -8.64 -43.33
CA LEU A 218 7.39 -7.28 -43.77
C LEU A 218 8.45 -6.29 -43.25
N ALA A 219 8.81 -6.35 -41.96
CA ALA A 219 9.81 -5.47 -41.39
C ALA A 219 11.19 -5.61 -42.05
N GLU A 220 11.60 -6.85 -42.36
CA GLU A 220 12.83 -7.14 -43.11
C GLU A 220 12.78 -6.58 -44.53
N SER A 221 11.65 -6.74 -45.24
CA SER A 221 11.46 -6.20 -46.60
C SER A 221 11.50 -4.67 -46.65
N LEU A 222 10.99 -4.03 -45.61
CA LEU A 222 10.99 -2.57 -45.47
C LEU A 222 12.34 -2.06 -44.96
N GLY A 223 13.15 -2.90 -44.32
CA GLY A 223 14.42 -2.52 -43.70
C GLY A 223 14.23 -1.71 -42.41
N VAL A 224 13.15 -1.98 -41.65
CA VAL A 224 12.92 -1.37 -40.34
C VAL A 224 13.75 -2.14 -39.31
N ASP A 225 14.66 -1.48 -38.61
CA ASP A 225 15.48 -2.14 -37.60
C ASP A 225 14.66 -2.57 -36.36
N LYS A 226 15.21 -3.49 -35.56
CA LYS A 226 14.51 -4.05 -34.40
C LYS A 226 14.13 -3.00 -33.35
N TYR A 227 14.96 -1.97 -33.17
CA TYR A 227 14.70 -0.93 -32.19
C TYR A 227 13.52 -0.04 -32.64
N GLN A 228 13.49 0.37 -33.90
CA GLN A 228 12.36 1.11 -34.46
C GLN A 228 11.08 0.27 -34.51
N GLN A 229 11.17 -1.04 -34.81
CA GLN A 229 10.04 -1.95 -34.70
C GLN A 229 9.44 -1.95 -33.29
N GLU A 230 10.28 -2.02 -32.24
CA GLU A 230 9.83 -2.01 -30.85
C GLU A 230 9.17 -0.67 -30.48
N ARG A 231 9.79 0.46 -30.83
CA ARG A 231 9.22 1.80 -30.60
C ARG A 231 7.84 1.96 -31.22
N ILE A 232 7.69 1.57 -32.50
CA ILE A 232 6.42 1.65 -33.23
C ILE A 232 5.37 0.74 -32.60
N ARG A 233 5.74 -0.48 -32.20
CA ARG A 233 4.81 -1.41 -31.55
C ARG A 233 4.32 -0.88 -30.21
N ILE A 234 5.24 -0.37 -29.39
CA ILE A 234 4.91 0.20 -28.08
C ILE A 234 3.98 1.42 -28.24
N ASP A 235 4.23 2.30 -29.21
CA ASP A 235 3.36 3.46 -29.51
C ASP A 235 1.93 3.03 -29.84
N VAL A 236 1.76 2.05 -30.73
CA VAL A 236 0.45 1.50 -31.09
C VAL A 236 -0.25 0.87 -29.88
N MET A 237 0.47 0.09 -29.08
CA MET A 237 -0.08 -0.57 -27.89
C MET A 237 -0.47 0.44 -26.80
N TYR A 238 0.30 1.52 -26.63
CA TYR A 238 0.01 2.58 -25.67
C TYR A 238 -1.23 3.39 -26.07
N LYS A 239 -1.48 3.59 -27.37
CA LYS A 239 -2.66 4.30 -27.89
C LYS A 239 -3.98 3.54 -27.71
N ASP A 240 -3.93 2.25 -27.37
CA ASP A 240 -5.13 1.48 -26.99
C ASP A 240 -5.74 2.08 -25.70
N PRO A 241 -7.04 2.47 -25.69
CA PRO A 241 -7.69 3.05 -24.52
C PRO A 241 -7.55 2.24 -23.23
N ASP A 242 -7.54 0.90 -23.32
CA ASP A 242 -7.43 0.01 -22.16
C ASP A 242 -6.02 0.11 -21.55
N ASN A 243 -4.99 0.16 -22.41
CA ASN A 243 -3.59 0.22 -21.98
C ASN A 243 -3.20 1.62 -21.54
N ARG A 244 -3.67 2.66 -22.26
CA ARG A 244 -3.41 4.07 -21.95
C ARG A 244 -3.82 4.39 -20.52
N ARG A 245 -4.99 3.93 -20.09
CA ARG A 245 -5.49 4.10 -18.72
C ARG A 245 -4.54 3.53 -17.67
N ILE A 246 -4.07 2.31 -17.86
CA ILE A 246 -3.19 1.61 -16.91
C ILE A 246 -1.82 2.27 -16.83
N VAL A 247 -1.25 2.63 -17.98
CA VAL A 247 0.07 3.26 -18.05
C VAL A 247 0.02 4.71 -17.52
N ASP A 248 -1.02 5.47 -17.83
CA ASP A 248 -1.22 6.83 -17.29
C ASP A 248 -1.44 6.79 -15.77
N GLU A 249 -2.19 5.82 -15.24
CA GLU A 249 -2.35 5.64 -13.79
C GLU A 249 -1.02 5.30 -13.12
N TYR A 250 -0.26 4.36 -13.69
CA TYR A 250 1.08 4.01 -13.21
C TYR A 250 2.02 5.22 -13.20
N LYS A 251 2.03 5.99 -14.28
CA LYS A 251 2.82 7.22 -14.43
C LYS A 251 2.41 8.28 -13.41
N ASN A 252 1.12 8.58 -13.28
CA ASN A 252 0.63 9.59 -12.34
C ASN A 252 0.99 9.22 -10.91
N PHE A 253 0.84 7.94 -10.56
CA PHE A 253 1.18 7.43 -9.25
C PHE A 253 2.67 7.53 -8.93
N LEU A 254 3.54 7.19 -9.89
CA LEU A 254 4.99 7.39 -9.73
C LEU A 254 5.37 8.88 -9.59
N ILE A 255 4.70 9.78 -10.30
CA ILE A 255 4.92 11.24 -10.16
C ILE A 255 4.51 11.72 -8.77
N GLU A 256 3.39 11.24 -8.23
CA GLU A 256 2.96 11.54 -6.86
C GLU A 256 3.99 11.05 -5.83
N CYS A 257 4.49 9.83 -5.99
CA CYS A 257 5.57 9.28 -5.16
C CYS A 257 6.84 10.16 -5.22
N ASN A 258 7.23 10.59 -6.42
CA ASN A 258 8.39 11.46 -6.63
C ASN A 258 8.25 12.84 -6.00
N ARG A 259 7.04 13.41 -6.01
CA ARG A 259 6.77 14.67 -5.30
C ARG A 259 6.83 14.52 -3.78
N LYS A 260 6.44 13.35 -3.26
CA LYS A 260 6.51 13.03 -1.83
C LYS A 260 7.93 12.72 -1.36
N GLY A 261 8.82 12.27 -2.26
CA GLY A 261 10.23 11.98 -1.95
C GLY A 261 10.46 10.67 -1.18
N SER A 262 9.42 9.86 -1.01
CA SER A 262 9.43 8.54 -0.40
C SER A 262 8.33 7.70 -1.04
N ILE A 263 8.61 6.43 -1.36
CA ILE A 263 7.57 5.45 -1.71
C ILE A 263 7.23 4.68 -0.44
N SER A 264 5.98 4.76 0.00
CA SER A 264 5.48 3.89 1.07
C SER A 264 5.32 2.45 0.58
N THR A 265 5.28 1.50 1.50
CA THR A 265 5.04 0.08 1.19
C THR A 265 3.69 -0.13 0.49
N GLN A 266 2.68 0.69 0.83
CA GLN A 266 1.37 0.73 0.15
C GLN A 266 1.49 1.16 -1.31
N GLU A 267 2.29 2.19 -1.57
CA GLU A 267 2.52 2.71 -2.92
C GLU A 267 3.26 1.67 -3.78
N LYS A 268 4.22 0.95 -3.18
CA LYS A 268 4.93 -0.17 -3.84
C LYS A 268 4.02 -1.35 -4.18
N ALA A 269 3.08 -1.71 -3.30
CA ALA A 269 2.10 -2.77 -3.56
C ALA A 269 1.15 -2.39 -4.72
N ARG A 270 0.68 -1.14 -4.76
CA ARG A 270 -0.15 -0.63 -5.86
C ARG A 270 0.61 -0.62 -7.19
N LEU A 271 1.87 -0.17 -7.20
CA LEU A 271 2.75 -0.24 -8.38
C LEU A 271 2.95 -1.69 -8.86
N THR A 272 3.14 -2.62 -7.93
CA THR A 272 3.32 -4.05 -8.24
C THR A 272 2.03 -4.66 -8.82
N ARG A 273 0.87 -4.30 -8.28
CA ARG A 273 -0.44 -4.74 -8.82
C ARG A 273 -0.71 -4.16 -10.21
N LEU A 274 -0.39 -2.89 -10.43
CA LEU A 274 -0.47 -2.27 -11.77
C LEU A 274 0.47 -2.97 -12.76
N LYS A 275 1.68 -3.38 -12.34
CA LYS A 275 2.57 -4.23 -13.15
C LYS A 275 1.93 -5.59 -13.44
N THR A 276 1.31 -6.26 -12.46
CA THR A 276 0.63 -7.55 -12.69
C THR A 276 -0.55 -7.41 -13.67
N LEU A 277 -1.33 -6.33 -13.55
CA LEU A 277 -2.40 -5.99 -14.50
C LEU A 277 -1.86 -5.71 -15.90
N SER A 278 -0.71 -5.05 -15.99
CA SER A 278 -0.04 -4.79 -17.26
C SER A 278 0.39 -6.06 -17.97
N VAL A 279 0.88 -7.07 -17.22
CA VAL A 279 1.24 -8.40 -17.76
C VAL A 279 -0.02 -9.12 -18.27
N ARG A 280 -1.13 -9.01 -17.54
CA ARG A 280 -2.42 -9.61 -17.95
C ARG A 280 -2.97 -8.98 -19.23
N ASN A 281 -2.81 -7.67 -19.40
CA ASN A 281 -3.19 -6.93 -20.61
C ASN A 281 -2.10 -6.93 -21.69
N LYS A 282 -1.02 -7.71 -21.50
CA LYS A 282 0.09 -7.86 -22.44
C LYS A 282 0.77 -6.53 -22.80
N ILE A 283 0.77 -5.57 -21.89
CA ILE A 283 1.46 -4.29 -22.05
C ILE A 283 2.98 -4.57 -21.96
N PRO A 284 3.81 -4.02 -22.88
CA PRO A 284 5.25 -4.25 -22.85
C PRO A 284 5.88 -3.74 -21.56
N SER A 285 6.65 -4.60 -20.87
CA SER A 285 7.35 -4.25 -19.63
C SER A 285 8.32 -3.07 -19.80
N ALA A 286 8.83 -2.87 -21.03
CA ALA A 286 9.72 -1.79 -21.41
C ALA A 286 9.17 -0.39 -21.03
N LEU A 287 7.85 -0.18 -21.12
CA LEU A 287 7.20 1.07 -20.73
C LEU A 287 7.39 1.38 -19.23
N PHE A 288 7.30 0.35 -18.39
CA PHE A 288 7.42 0.49 -16.94
C PHE A 288 8.88 0.67 -16.51
N TYR A 289 9.82 -0.03 -17.16
CA TYR A 289 11.25 0.12 -16.86
C TYR A 289 11.74 1.54 -17.08
N THR A 290 11.34 2.19 -18.18
CA THR A 290 11.71 3.59 -18.44
C THR A 290 11.14 4.54 -17.39
N LEU A 291 9.90 4.31 -16.94
CA LEU A 291 9.28 5.14 -15.91
C LEU A 291 9.93 4.95 -14.53
N ASP A 292 10.27 3.71 -14.19
CA ASP A 292 10.98 3.36 -12.95
C ASP A 292 12.40 3.95 -12.92
N GLU A 293 13.11 3.91 -14.05
CA GLU A 293 14.46 4.49 -14.16
C GLU A 293 14.47 6.01 -14.07
N MET A 294 13.50 6.68 -14.69
CA MET A 294 13.39 8.14 -14.67
C MET A 294 12.99 8.69 -13.29
N LEU A 295 12.38 7.87 -12.46
CA LEU A 295 11.86 8.23 -11.14
C LEU A 295 12.50 7.38 -10.03
N LYS A 296 13.80 7.04 -10.17
CA LYS A 296 14.57 6.30 -9.15
C LYS A 296 14.38 6.91 -7.76
N HIS A 297 13.85 6.13 -6.83
CA HIS A 297 13.85 6.47 -5.40
C HIS A 297 14.75 5.49 -4.66
N ASP A 298 15.95 5.96 -4.33
CA ASP A 298 16.91 5.26 -3.47
C ASP A 298 16.59 5.40 -1.98
N LYS A 299 15.36 5.83 -1.62
CA LYS A 299 14.92 5.91 -0.23
C LYS A 299 13.61 5.16 -0.05
N LEU A 300 13.75 3.83 0.02
CA LEU A 300 12.83 3.01 0.79
C LEU A 300 12.87 3.55 2.22
N VAL A 301 11.76 4.14 2.66
CA VAL A 301 11.51 4.23 4.09
C VAL A 301 11.02 2.84 4.44
N ASP A 302 11.93 1.96 4.86
CA ASP A 302 11.56 0.88 5.77
C ASP A 302 11.03 1.60 7.02
N SER A 303 9.74 1.96 7.00
CA SER A 303 9.06 2.10 8.26
C SER A 303 9.03 0.69 8.81
N ASP A 304 9.54 0.52 10.03
CA ASP A 304 9.32 -0.65 10.88
C ASP A 304 7.80 -0.85 11.15
N GLU A 305 6.97 -0.87 10.11
CA GLU A 305 5.56 -1.22 10.17
C GLU A 305 5.52 -2.73 10.32
N GLN A 306 5.11 -3.16 11.51
CA GLN A 306 4.94 -4.55 11.85
C GLN A 306 4.07 -5.23 10.78
N ASP A 307 4.50 -6.40 10.29
CA ASP A 307 3.95 -7.08 9.11
C ASP A 307 2.41 -7.15 9.07
N TYR A 308 1.75 -7.23 10.24
CA TYR A 308 0.30 -7.33 10.35
C TYR A 308 -0.45 -6.02 10.00
N ILE A 309 0.16 -4.84 10.16
CA ILE A 309 -0.44 -3.55 9.79
C ILE A 309 -0.47 -3.41 8.27
N SER A 310 0.60 -3.85 7.61
CA SER A 310 0.72 -3.88 6.16
C SER A 310 -0.33 -4.80 5.53
N GLU A 311 -0.50 -6.01 6.07
CA GLU A 311 -1.50 -6.98 5.61
C GLU A 311 -2.95 -6.47 5.82
N THR A 312 -3.23 -5.82 6.96
CA THR A 312 -4.54 -5.19 7.24
C THR A 312 -4.89 -4.13 6.20
N ARG A 313 -3.93 -3.25 5.89
CA ARG A 313 -4.11 -2.20 4.87
C ARG A 313 -4.33 -2.78 3.49
N GLU A 314 -3.66 -3.88 3.17
CA GLU A 314 -3.79 -4.54 1.87
C GLU A 314 -5.20 -5.09 1.64
N ILE A 315 -5.78 -5.74 2.65
CA ILE A 315 -7.12 -6.32 2.60
C ILE A 315 -8.19 -5.22 2.55
N LEU A 316 -8.08 -4.20 3.42
CA LEU A 316 -9.04 -3.10 3.46
C LEU A 316 -9.00 -2.21 2.20
N ALA A 317 -7.83 -2.02 1.59
CA ALA A 317 -7.73 -1.33 0.30
C ALA A 317 -8.40 -2.12 -0.85
N GLY A 318 -8.49 -3.45 -0.73
CA GLY A 318 -9.18 -4.31 -1.67
C GLY A 318 -10.68 -4.02 -1.80
N LEU A 319 -11.33 -3.57 -0.72
CA LEU A 319 -12.75 -3.19 -0.71
C LEU A 319 -13.06 -2.11 -1.74
N PHE A 320 -12.20 -1.10 -1.85
CA PHE A 320 -12.42 0.05 -2.74
C PHE A 320 -12.19 -0.24 -4.22
N LEU A 321 -11.79 -1.48 -4.59
CA LEU A 321 -11.62 -1.92 -5.96
C LEU A 321 -12.91 -2.50 -6.59
N GLN A 322 -13.99 -2.67 -5.81
CA GLN A 322 -15.28 -3.20 -6.30
C GLN A 322 -15.96 -2.32 -7.37
N GLU A 323 -15.55 -1.06 -7.54
CA GLU A 323 -16.13 -0.11 -8.51
C GLU A 323 -15.89 -0.49 -10.00
N GLN A 324 -15.22 -1.60 -10.31
CA GLN A 324 -14.93 -2.03 -11.70
C GLN A 324 -15.39 -3.46 -12.08
N GLN A 325 -16.44 -4.00 -11.45
CA GLN A 325 -16.99 -5.34 -11.74
C GLN A 325 -15.97 -6.48 -11.64
N ILE A 326 -15.04 -6.38 -10.68
CA ILE A 326 -14.25 -7.52 -10.21
C ILE A 326 -14.86 -7.92 -8.87
N ASP A 327 -15.28 -9.18 -8.76
CA ASP A 327 -15.89 -9.74 -7.55
C ASP A 327 -14.80 -9.87 -6.46
N ALA A 328 -14.45 -8.75 -5.85
CA ALA A 328 -13.51 -8.62 -4.74
C ALA A 328 -14.30 -8.54 -3.43
N SER A 329 -15.17 -9.52 -3.20
CA SER A 329 -15.75 -9.73 -1.87
C SER A 329 -14.66 -10.25 -0.93
N ILE A 330 -14.67 -9.77 0.32
CA ILE A 330 -13.74 -10.27 1.35
C ILE A 330 -14.02 -11.76 1.53
N ASP A 331 -13.03 -12.59 1.27
CA ASP A 331 -13.17 -14.03 1.49
C ASP A 331 -12.95 -14.39 2.97
N SER A 332 -13.21 -15.67 3.29
CA SER A 332 -13.02 -16.17 4.66
C SER A 332 -11.55 -16.14 5.11
N GLU A 333 -10.59 -16.22 4.19
CA GLU A 333 -9.15 -16.19 4.51
C GLU A 333 -8.68 -14.78 4.87
N ASP A 334 -9.15 -13.77 4.14
CA ASP A 334 -8.92 -12.36 4.40
C ASP A 334 -9.49 -11.95 5.76
N MET A 335 -10.68 -12.42 6.11
CA MET A 335 -11.26 -12.17 7.43
C MET A 335 -10.43 -12.81 8.56
N VAL A 336 -9.91 -14.02 8.35
CA VAL A 336 -9.04 -14.69 9.32
C VAL A 336 -7.75 -13.88 9.55
N LYS A 337 -7.12 -13.40 8.48
CA LYS A 337 -5.92 -12.54 8.58
C LYS A 337 -6.20 -11.25 9.32
N LEU A 338 -7.31 -10.58 9.01
CA LEU A 338 -7.75 -9.37 9.70
C LEU A 338 -7.97 -9.59 11.20
N LEU A 339 -8.55 -10.74 11.60
CA LEU A 339 -8.74 -11.08 13.01
C LEU A 339 -7.42 -11.33 13.74
N TYR A 340 -6.46 -12.01 13.11
CA TYR A 340 -5.11 -12.17 13.68
C TYR A 340 -4.36 -10.84 13.79
N ALA A 341 -4.53 -9.95 12.81
CA ALA A 341 -3.95 -8.61 12.86
C ALA A 341 -4.58 -7.76 13.98
N LYS A 342 -5.91 -7.81 14.15
CA LYS A 342 -6.60 -7.15 15.27
C LYS A 342 -6.09 -7.64 16.62
N ARG A 343 -5.89 -8.96 16.75
CA ARG A 343 -5.33 -9.57 17.95
C ARG A 343 -3.92 -9.04 18.26
N ARG A 344 -3.01 -9.07 17.28
CA ARG A 344 -1.64 -8.54 17.44
C ARG A 344 -1.62 -7.06 17.78
N ALA A 345 -2.49 -6.26 17.15
CA ALA A 345 -2.62 -4.84 17.48
C ALA A 345 -3.06 -4.63 18.93
N THR A 346 -4.00 -5.44 19.42
CA THR A 346 -4.47 -5.39 20.81
C THR A 346 -3.36 -5.76 21.80
N GLU A 347 -2.58 -6.80 21.50
CA GLU A 347 -1.44 -7.24 22.32
C GLU A 347 -0.34 -6.17 22.38
N ASN A 348 -0.02 -5.56 21.25
CA ASN A 348 1.00 -4.51 21.14
C ASN A 348 0.51 -3.13 21.63
N ARG A 349 -0.77 -3.01 22.01
CA ARG A 349 -1.45 -1.73 22.33
C ARG A 349 -1.29 -0.70 21.21
N ASP A 350 -1.35 -1.19 19.99
CA ASP A 350 -1.14 -0.41 18.79
C ASP A 350 -2.45 0.21 18.32
N HIS A 351 -2.56 1.54 18.47
CA HIS A 351 -3.72 2.30 18.03
C HIS A 351 -3.78 2.53 16.51
N THR A 352 -2.72 2.18 15.78
CA THR A 352 -2.63 2.36 14.33
C THR A 352 -3.67 1.52 13.60
N PHE A 353 -3.94 0.30 14.08
CA PHE A 353 -4.95 -0.59 13.52
C PHE A 353 -6.37 0.03 13.56
N GLU A 354 -6.76 0.59 14.71
CA GLU A 354 -8.05 1.27 14.87
C GLU A 354 -8.13 2.55 14.02
N HIS A 355 -7.02 3.28 13.88
CA HIS A 355 -6.96 4.45 13.00
C HIS A 355 -7.22 4.08 11.54
N ILE A 356 -6.62 2.99 11.06
CA ILE A 356 -6.82 2.50 9.69
C ILE A 356 -8.28 2.11 9.45
N LEU A 357 -8.94 1.48 10.44
CA LEU A 357 -10.37 1.15 10.34
C LEU A 357 -11.26 2.39 10.29
N LEU A 358 -10.96 3.40 11.10
CA LEU A 358 -11.69 4.68 11.09
C LEU A 358 -11.51 5.43 9.76
N GLU A 359 -10.30 5.46 9.21
CA GLU A 359 -10.03 6.06 7.89
C GLU A 359 -10.76 5.30 6.78
N THR A 360 -10.75 3.97 6.83
CA THR A 360 -11.48 3.12 5.88
C THR A 360 -12.98 3.38 5.95
N GLY A 361 -13.55 3.48 7.16
CA GLY A 361 -14.96 3.81 7.35
C GLY A 361 -15.34 5.17 6.78
N LYS A 362 -14.52 6.21 7.04
CA LYS A 362 -14.73 7.55 6.45
C LYS A 362 -14.66 7.52 4.92
N ALA A 363 -13.70 6.79 4.36
CA ALA A 363 -13.57 6.66 2.91
C ALA A 363 -14.76 5.92 2.28
N CYS A 364 -15.33 4.91 2.96
CA CYS A 364 -16.59 4.28 2.54
C CYS A 364 -17.75 5.28 2.53
N ASP A 365 -17.92 6.07 3.61
CA ASP A 365 -18.99 7.06 3.72
C ASP A 365 -18.88 8.17 2.67
N GLU A 366 -17.67 8.69 2.43
CA GLU A 366 -17.38 9.71 1.42
C GLU A 366 -17.68 9.19 0.01
N LYS A 367 -17.28 7.96 -0.31
CA LYS A 367 -17.53 7.35 -1.62
C LYS A 367 -19.00 7.04 -1.89
N ILE A 368 -19.76 6.61 -0.88
CA ILE A 368 -21.21 6.39 -1.03
C ILE A 368 -21.93 7.72 -1.26
N ARG A 369 -21.50 8.78 -0.57
CA ARG A 369 -22.01 10.13 -0.81
C ARG A 369 -21.74 10.60 -2.24
N ASP A 370 -20.62 10.17 -2.84
CA ASP A 370 -20.23 10.48 -4.22
C ASP A 370 -20.86 9.52 -5.27
N GLY A 371 -21.69 8.56 -4.85
CA GLY A 371 -22.50 7.71 -5.73
C GLY A 371 -22.01 6.27 -5.94
N ALA A 372 -21.13 5.75 -5.08
CA ALA A 372 -20.69 4.36 -5.09
C ALA A 372 -21.78 3.36 -4.64
N ASP A 373 -21.61 2.08 -4.97
CA ASP A 373 -22.57 1.00 -4.67
C ASP A 373 -22.68 0.72 -3.16
N LEU A 374 -23.88 0.38 -2.69
CA LEU A 374 -24.16 0.06 -1.28
C LEU A 374 -23.43 -1.22 -0.82
N SER A 375 -22.99 -2.07 -1.75
CA SER A 375 -22.24 -3.30 -1.47
C SER A 375 -20.94 -3.05 -0.69
N LEU A 376 -20.32 -1.86 -0.86
CA LEU A 376 -19.13 -1.45 -0.11
C LEU A 376 -19.41 -1.32 1.38
N LEU A 377 -20.57 -0.77 1.74
CA LEU A 377 -20.99 -0.61 3.13
C LEU A 377 -21.32 -1.97 3.75
N GLU A 378 -21.93 -2.87 2.98
CA GLU A 378 -22.22 -4.23 3.43
C GLU A 378 -20.93 -5.02 3.72
N GLY A 379 -19.93 -4.94 2.83
CA GLY A 379 -18.63 -5.57 3.03
C GLY A 379 -17.85 -5.00 4.23
N PHE A 380 -17.88 -3.68 4.42
CA PHE A 380 -17.26 -3.07 5.61
C PHE A 380 -18.03 -3.37 6.90
N SER A 381 -19.37 -3.33 6.87
CA SER A 381 -20.23 -3.69 8.00
C SER A 381 -20.03 -5.15 8.42
N TYR A 382 -19.78 -6.04 7.45
CA TYR A 382 -19.41 -7.44 7.71
C TYR A 382 -18.13 -7.55 8.53
N ILE A 383 -17.06 -6.81 8.18
CA ILE A 383 -15.81 -6.75 8.98
C ILE A 383 -16.08 -6.22 10.38
N VAL A 384 -16.75 -5.07 10.49
CA VAL A 384 -17.04 -4.42 11.78
C VAL A 384 -17.82 -5.36 12.69
N THR A 385 -18.78 -6.11 12.15
CA THR A 385 -19.56 -7.09 12.91
C THR A 385 -18.67 -8.19 13.52
N TYR A 386 -17.70 -8.71 12.77
CA TYR A 386 -16.75 -9.71 13.31
C TYR A 386 -15.80 -9.12 14.34
N PHE A 387 -15.41 -7.86 14.16
CA PHE A 387 -14.58 -7.13 15.12
C PHE A 387 -15.30 -6.81 16.43
N ASP A 388 -16.59 -6.46 16.39
CA ASP A 388 -17.42 -6.28 17.59
C ASP A 388 -17.61 -7.61 18.33
N ARG A 389 -17.83 -8.70 17.58
CA ARG A 389 -17.89 -10.06 18.15
C ARG A 389 -16.57 -10.44 18.80
N TYR A 390 -15.44 -10.09 18.18
CA TYR A 390 -14.11 -10.33 18.73
C TYR A 390 -13.90 -9.56 20.03
N ASP A 391 -14.18 -8.25 20.05
CA ASP A 391 -13.99 -7.41 21.24
C ASP A 391 -14.88 -7.87 22.39
N SER A 392 -16.14 -8.19 22.09
CA SER A 392 -17.06 -8.75 23.07
C SER A 392 -16.56 -10.09 23.61
N ALA A 393 -16.22 -11.06 22.77
CA ALA A 393 -15.73 -12.36 23.22
C ALA A 393 -14.43 -12.24 24.03
N SER A 394 -13.48 -11.45 23.54
CA SER A 394 -12.20 -11.18 24.20
C SER A 394 -12.39 -10.55 25.58
N ALA A 395 -13.24 -9.53 25.69
CA ALA A 395 -13.52 -8.86 26.96
C ALA A 395 -14.10 -9.83 27.99
N HIS A 396 -15.13 -10.62 27.63
CA HIS A 396 -15.77 -11.55 28.56
C HIS A 396 -14.84 -12.69 28.99
N ILE A 397 -14.05 -13.25 28.06
CA ILE A 397 -13.11 -14.33 28.37
C ILE A 397 -11.96 -13.80 29.26
N ASN A 398 -11.43 -12.61 28.97
CA ASN A 398 -10.40 -11.99 29.81
C ASN A 398 -10.94 -11.63 31.20
N GLN A 399 -12.18 -11.15 31.31
CA GLN A 399 -12.83 -10.94 32.60
C GLN A 399 -12.96 -12.24 33.39
N LEU A 400 -13.33 -13.36 32.75
CA LEU A 400 -13.37 -14.66 33.43
C LEU A 400 -11.98 -15.13 33.91
N ALA A 401 -10.97 -14.87 33.08
CA ALA A 401 -9.60 -15.34 33.29
C ALA A 401 -8.90 -14.59 34.43
N PHE A 402 -9.06 -13.26 34.50
CA PHE A 402 -8.27 -12.39 35.38
C PHE A 402 -9.07 -11.68 36.48
N MET A 403 -10.39 -11.52 36.35
CA MET A 403 -11.19 -10.82 37.37
C MET A 403 -11.84 -11.78 38.36
N GLU A 404 -11.64 -11.50 39.63
CA GLU A 404 -12.36 -12.17 40.71
C GLU A 404 -13.83 -11.71 40.72
N ASN A 405 -14.76 -12.64 41.01
CA ASN A 405 -16.18 -12.35 41.24
C ASN A 405 -17.07 -12.02 40.03
N VAL A 406 -16.58 -12.20 38.79
CA VAL A 406 -17.43 -12.01 37.61
C VAL A 406 -18.49 -13.12 37.54
N ARG A 407 -19.77 -12.71 37.51
CA ARG A 407 -20.90 -13.62 37.30
C ARG A 407 -21.18 -13.71 35.81
N PHE A 408 -20.93 -14.88 35.23
CA PHE A 408 -21.39 -15.18 33.89
C PHE A 408 -22.91 -15.34 33.88
N THR A 409 -23.57 -14.69 32.92
CA THR A 409 -25.00 -14.82 32.68
C THR A 409 -25.25 -15.85 31.57
N GLU A 410 -26.47 -16.36 31.50
CA GLU A 410 -26.89 -17.26 30.42
C GLU A 410 -26.78 -16.57 29.04
N GLU A 411 -27.05 -15.26 28.99
CA GLU A 411 -26.93 -14.45 27.78
C GLU A 411 -25.50 -14.45 27.24
N PHE A 412 -24.48 -14.35 28.11
CA PHE A 412 -23.08 -14.38 27.69
C PHE A 412 -22.67 -15.74 27.13
N VAL A 413 -23.11 -16.84 27.75
CA VAL A 413 -22.81 -18.18 27.23
C VAL A 413 -23.48 -18.40 25.87
N ARG A 414 -24.72 -17.92 25.69
CA ARG A 414 -25.42 -17.97 24.39
C ARG A 414 -24.71 -17.11 23.34
N SER A 415 -24.27 -15.90 23.71
CA SER A 415 -23.51 -15.02 22.83
C SER A 415 -22.18 -15.65 22.42
N LEU A 416 -21.43 -16.23 23.35
CA LEU A 416 -20.18 -16.94 23.08
C LEU A 416 -20.38 -18.15 22.17
N LEU A 417 -21.45 -18.94 22.37
CA LEU A 417 -21.79 -20.04 21.48
C LEU A 417 -22.12 -19.55 20.06
N GLY A 418 -22.87 -18.44 19.94
CA GLY A 418 -23.17 -17.80 18.67
C GLY A 418 -21.92 -17.26 17.97
N ASN A 419 -21.03 -16.63 18.72
CA ASN A 419 -19.76 -16.10 18.21
C ASN A 419 -18.83 -17.24 17.78
N LYS A 420 -18.69 -18.30 18.60
CA LYS A 420 -17.91 -19.47 18.25
C LYS A 420 -18.35 -20.08 16.92
N LYS A 421 -19.66 -20.26 16.71
CA LYS A 421 -20.18 -20.75 15.42
C LYS A 421 -19.79 -19.85 14.26
N ALA A 422 -19.97 -18.53 14.40
CA ALA A 422 -19.58 -17.57 13.36
C ALA A 422 -18.08 -17.61 13.04
N PHE A 423 -17.21 -17.74 14.05
CA PHE A 423 -15.77 -17.85 13.84
C PHE A 423 -15.35 -19.21 13.25
N ASP A 424 -15.98 -20.31 13.67
CA ASP A 424 -15.70 -21.65 13.16
C ASP A 424 -16.23 -21.86 11.72
N GLU A 425 -17.24 -21.08 11.30
CA GLU A 425 -17.69 -21.00 9.90
C GLU A 425 -16.63 -20.38 8.98
N LEU A 426 -15.82 -19.44 9.48
CA LEU A 426 -14.70 -18.85 8.73
C LEU A 426 -13.52 -19.82 8.60
N SER A 427 -13.11 -20.44 9.70
CA SER A 427 -12.07 -21.46 9.69
C SER A 427 -12.24 -22.38 10.91
N PRO A 428 -12.13 -23.71 10.73
CA PRO A 428 -12.26 -24.64 11.85
C PRO A 428 -11.19 -24.35 12.91
N LYS A 429 -11.62 -24.29 14.18
CA LYS A 429 -10.78 -23.99 15.36
C LYS A 429 -10.24 -22.57 15.46
N LEU A 430 -10.73 -21.64 14.63
CA LEU A 430 -10.33 -20.23 14.71
C LEU A 430 -10.66 -19.63 16.08
N PHE A 431 -11.82 -19.96 16.65
CA PHE A 431 -12.24 -19.49 17.96
C PHE A 431 -11.28 -19.95 19.07
N GLU A 432 -10.83 -21.21 19.04
CA GLU A 432 -9.86 -21.72 20.00
C GLU A 432 -8.51 -21.01 19.87
N ALA A 433 -8.06 -20.84 18.63
CA ALA A 433 -6.78 -20.21 18.33
C ALA A 433 -6.74 -18.74 18.74
N LEU A 434 -7.81 -17.98 18.51
CA LEU A 434 -7.90 -16.55 18.81
C LEU A 434 -8.02 -16.24 20.30
N PHE A 435 -8.83 -17.00 21.05
CA PHE A 435 -9.20 -16.61 22.41
C PHE A 435 -8.60 -17.47 23.53
N PHE A 436 -8.22 -18.72 23.28
CA PHE A 436 -7.80 -19.63 24.37
C PHE A 436 -6.31 -19.91 24.42
N ASN A 437 -5.62 -19.98 23.28
CA ASN A 437 -4.20 -20.35 23.24
C ASN A 437 -3.32 -19.38 24.06
N ASP A 438 -3.40 -18.08 23.78
CA ASP A 438 -2.54 -17.11 24.47
C ASP A 438 -2.91 -16.90 25.92
N ILE A 439 -4.19 -16.96 26.25
CA ILE A 439 -4.63 -16.85 27.65
C ILE A 439 -4.02 -17.98 28.47
N ARG A 440 -3.90 -19.19 27.90
CA ARG A 440 -3.25 -20.33 28.58
C ARG A 440 -1.75 -20.16 28.72
N ASP A 441 -1.10 -19.56 27.72
CA ASP A 441 0.33 -19.29 27.71
C ASP A 441 0.70 -18.05 28.54
N ASN A 442 -0.30 -17.23 28.91
CA ASN A 442 -0.10 -16.06 29.75
C ASN A 442 0.42 -16.46 31.15
N LYS A 443 1.65 -16.03 31.46
CA LYS A 443 2.33 -16.30 32.74
C LYS A 443 1.66 -15.62 33.95
N TYR A 444 0.79 -14.63 33.73
CA TYR A 444 -0.01 -13.97 34.77
C TYR A 444 -1.37 -14.62 35.02
N LEU A 445 -1.71 -15.69 34.29
CA LEU A 445 -2.96 -16.40 34.53
C LEU A 445 -2.87 -17.28 35.78
N GLY A 446 -3.54 -16.87 36.85
CA GLY A 446 -3.62 -17.59 38.11
C GLY A 446 -4.28 -18.97 38.02
N LEU A 447 -4.14 -19.77 39.09
CA LEU A 447 -4.59 -21.17 39.13
C LEU A 447 -6.11 -21.33 38.93
N TYR A 448 -6.92 -20.48 39.57
CA TYR A 448 -8.38 -20.51 39.39
C TYR A 448 -8.80 -19.92 38.05
N GLY A 449 -8.09 -18.89 37.54
CA GLY A 449 -8.26 -18.40 36.17
C GLY A 449 -8.07 -19.50 35.13
N ARG A 450 -6.98 -20.28 35.21
CA ARG A 450 -6.72 -21.46 34.36
C ARG A 450 -7.85 -22.48 34.44
N LYS A 451 -8.32 -22.82 35.65
CA LYS A 451 -9.42 -23.77 35.85
C LYS A 451 -10.72 -23.26 35.21
N LYS A 452 -11.06 -21.98 35.36
CA LYS A 452 -12.25 -21.36 34.77
C LYS A 452 -12.20 -21.34 33.25
N VAL A 453 -11.07 -20.94 32.66
CA VAL A 453 -10.87 -20.92 31.19
C VAL A 453 -11.00 -22.33 30.60
N VAL A 454 -10.38 -23.33 31.23
CA VAL A 454 -10.50 -24.75 30.79
C VAL A 454 -11.93 -25.27 30.96
N CYS A 455 -12.61 -24.90 32.06
CA CYS A 455 -14.00 -25.25 32.30
C CYS A 455 -14.91 -24.64 31.22
N LEU A 456 -14.72 -23.35 30.89
CA LEU A 456 -15.44 -22.67 29.83
C LEU A 456 -15.21 -23.34 28.47
N GLN A 457 -13.96 -23.61 28.09
CA GLN A 457 -13.61 -24.22 26.80
C GLN A 457 -14.26 -25.61 26.63
N LYS A 458 -14.11 -26.48 27.64
CA LYS A 458 -14.72 -27.82 27.66
C LYS A 458 -16.23 -27.74 27.71
N GLY A 459 -16.76 -26.79 28.47
CA GLY A 459 -18.19 -26.55 28.63
C GLY A 459 -18.86 -26.14 27.32
N ILE A 460 -18.28 -25.17 26.61
CA ILE A 460 -18.77 -24.72 25.29
C ILE A 460 -18.80 -25.90 24.31
N THR A 461 -17.72 -26.70 24.25
CA THR A 461 -17.64 -27.89 23.39
C THR A 461 -18.67 -28.95 23.79
N ALA A 462 -18.86 -29.19 25.09
CA ALA A 462 -19.82 -30.16 25.60
C ALA A 462 -21.29 -29.74 25.37
N ILE A 463 -21.57 -28.43 25.32
CA ILE A 463 -22.89 -27.90 24.97
C ILE A 463 -23.18 -28.13 23.48
N GLU A 464 -22.21 -27.93 22.59
CA GLU A 464 -22.36 -28.23 21.16
C GLU A 464 -22.59 -29.72 20.90
N ASP A 465 -21.89 -30.59 21.64
CA ASP A 465 -22.06 -32.04 21.59
C ASP A 465 -23.38 -32.53 22.26
N GLY A 466 -24.18 -31.62 22.81
CA GLY A 466 -25.44 -31.94 23.51
C GLY A 466 -25.26 -32.68 24.85
N ARG A 467 -24.03 -32.73 25.39
CA ARG A 467 -23.70 -33.43 26.65
C ARG A 467 -23.89 -32.57 27.90
N LEU A 468 -23.91 -31.25 27.75
CA LEU A 468 -24.04 -30.29 28.86
C LEU A 468 -25.07 -29.20 28.50
N THR A 469 -25.82 -28.71 29.50
CA THR A 469 -26.72 -27.57 29.32
C THR A 469 -26.02 -26.26 29.71
N ILE A 470 -26.51 -25.13 29.21
CA ILE A 470 -25.98 -23.81 29.57
C ILE A 470 -26.04 -23.60 31.10
N ALA A 471 -27.16 -23.98 31.73
CA ALA A 471 -27.31 -23.94 33.18
C ALA A 471 -26.27 -24.81 33.91
N GLY A 472 -25.96 -26.00 33.37
CA GLY A 472 -24.94 -26.88 33.93
C GLY A 472 -23.53 -26.28 33.87
N LEU A 473 -23.17 -25.60 32.78
CA LEU A 473 -21.89 -24.88 32.69
C LEU A 473 -21.80 -23.71 33.67
N LEU A 474 -22.88 -22.92 33.79
CA LEU A 474 -22.93 -21.82 34.75
C LEU A 474 -22.81 -22.30 36.19
N GLN A 475 -23.40 -23.47 36.51
CA GLN A 475 -23.24 -24.10 37.81
C GLN A 475 -21.77 -24.47 38.07
N GLN A 476 -21.10 -25.13 37.12
CA GLN A 476 -19.69 -25.51 37.26
C GLN A 476 -18.77 -24.29 37.44
N LEU A 477 -19.00 -23.20 36.68
CA LEU A 477 -18.28 -21.94 36.86
C LEU A 477 -18.60 -21.28 38.20
N GLY A 478 -19.85 -21.37 38.66
CA GLY A 478 -20.30 -20.89 39.97
C GLY A 478 -19.61 -21.61 41.13
N GLU A 479 -19.49 -22.94 41.04
CA GLU A 479 -18.77 -23.77 42.02
C GLU A 479 -17.29 -23.39 42.08
N LEU A 480 -16.64 -23.17 40.92
CA LEU A 480 -15.24 -22.70 40.86
C LEU A 480 -15.07 -21.31 41.48
N ASN A 481 -15.98 -20.38 41.22
CA ASN A 481 -15.98 -19.04 41.84
C ASN A 481 -16.17 -19.11 43.35
N GLN A 482 -17.04 -20.00 43.84
CA GLN A 482 -17.21 -20.22 45.28
C GLN A 482 -15.95 -20.81 45.91
N GLN A 483 -15.31 -21.80 45.25
CA GLN A 483 -14.05 -22.39 45.71
C GLN A 483 -12.92 -21.37 45.76
N GLU A 484 -12.79 -20.49 44.76
CA GLU A 484 -11.79 -19.42 44.73
C GLU A 484 -11.99 -18.43 45.89
N ARG A 485 -13.24 -18.01 46.16
CA ARG A 485 -13.58 -17.14 47.31
C ARG A 485 -13.23 -17.79 48.64
N LEU A 486 -13.62 -19.05 48.82
CA LEU A 486 -13.30 -19.82 50.02
C LEU A 486 -11.79 -19.96 50.19
N TYR A 487 -11.07 -20.23 49.09
CA TYR A 487 -9.61 -20.32 49.10
C TYR A 487 -8.95 -19.01 49.53
N GLY A 488 -9.32 -17.87 48.94
CA GLY A 488 -8.76 -16.56 49.29
C GLY A 488 -9.04 -16.18 50.76
N MET A 489 -10.25 -16.44 51.23
CA MET A 489 -10.63 -16.23 52.63
C MET A 489 -9.82 -17.13 53.58
N LEU A 490 -9.67 -18.42 53.26
CA LEU A 490 -8.86 -19.35 54.04
C LEU A 490 -7.40 -18.93 54.06
N LEU A 491 -6.82 -18.56 52.91
CA LEU A 491 -5.44 -18.12 52.81
C LEU A 491 -5.17 -16.92 53.73
N SER A 492 -6.05 -15.92 53.73
CA SER A 492 -5.95 -14.74 54.60
C SER A 492 -5.98 -15.10 56.09
N HIS A 493 -6.99 -15.86 56.54
CA HIS A 493 -7.14 -16.23 57.95
C HIS A 493 -6.05 -17.18 58.45
N VAL A 494 -5.66 -18.16 57.63
CA VAL A 494 -4.58 -19.09 57.96
C VAL A 494 -3.25 -18.34 58.06
N LYS A 495 -2.97 -17.39 57.16
CA LYS A 495 -1.77 -16.54 57.24
C LYS A 495 -1.73 -15.68 58.49
N GLU A 496 -2.82 -14.98 58.81
CA GLU A 496 -2.91 -14.16 60.01
C GLU A 496 -2.66 -14.99 61.27
N ARG A 497 -3.23 -16.21 61.32
CA ARG A 497 -3.04 -17.13 62.43
C ARG A 497 -1.62 -17.67 62.52
N ILE A 498 -1.01 -18.05 61.40
CA ILE A 498 0.38 -18.52 61.37
C ILE A 498 1.33 -17.40 61.80
N ARG A 499 1.10 -16.16 61.35
CA ARG A 499 1.86 -14.97 61.78
C ARG A 499 1.75 -14.70 63.28
N ASN A 500 0.62 -15.04 63.90
CA ASN A 500 0.40 -14.82 65.33
C ASN A 500 0.93 -15.96 66.22
N PHE A 501 1.01 -17.21 65.72
CA PHE A 501 1.34 -18.38 66.54
C PHE A 501 2.62 -19.16 66.13
N TYR A 502 3.31 -18.74 65.06
CA TYR A 502 4.68 -19.04 64.58
C TYR A 502 5.29 -20.46 64.67
N SER A 503 4.62 -21.50 65.20
CA SER A 503 5.31 -22.76 65.54
C SER A 503 4.51 -24.06 65.44
N ARG A 504 3.21 -24.05 65.10
CA ARG A 504 2.36 -25.25 65.17
C ARG A 504 1.56 -25.53 63.90
N TYR A 505 2.23 -25.90 62.80
CA TYR A 505 1.54 -26.35 61.57
C TYR A 505 2.36 -27.35 60.72
N ASN A 506 3.44 -27.91 61.28
CA ASN A 506 4.34 -28.79 60.54
C ASN A 506 3.85 -30.25 60.55
N THR A 507 3.13 -30.67 61.58
CA THR A 507 2.57 -32.03 61.68
C THR A 507 1.11 -32.08 61.20
N ARG A 508 0.64 -33.26 60.79
CA ARG A 508 -0.78 -33.46 60.39
C ARG A 508 -1.75 -33.13 61.51
N ALA A 509 -1.42 -33.47 62.76
CA ALA A 509 -2.27 -33.18 63.91
C ALA A 509 -2.40 -31.67 64.17
N GLU A 510 -1.31 -30.92 64.01
CA GLU A 510 -1.32 -29.45 64.11
C GLU A 510 -2.09 -28.79 62.98
N GLN A 511 -1.98 -29.31 61.75
CA GLN A 511 -2.77 -28.82 60.61
C GLN A 511 -4.27 -29.08 60.81
N GLU A 512 -4.64 -30.22 61.38
CA GLU A 512 -6.03 -30.53 61.72
C GLU A 512 -6.58 -29.60 62.81
N ALA A 513 -5.78 -29.31 63.84
CA ALA A 513 -6.15 -28.36 64.88
C ALA A 513 -6.31 -26.93 64.33
N LEU A 514 -5.36 -26.49 63.48
CA LEU A 514 -5.44 -25.19 62.81
C LEU A 514 -6.67 -25.08 61.89
N ARG A 515 -7.03 -26.17 61.19
CA ARG A 515 -8.24 -26.24 60.36
C ARG A 515 -9.50 -26.04 61.20
N LEU A 516 -9.62 -26.72 62.34
CA LEU A 516 -10.77 -26.61 63.24
C LEU A 516 -10.88 -25.20 63.83
N GLU A 517 -9.77 -24.62 64.28
CA GLU A 517 -9.74 -23.24 64.81
C GLU A 517 -10.18 -22.22 63.75
N VAL A 518 -9.62 -22.30 62.54
CA VAL A 518 -9.98 -21.40 61.44
C VAL A 518 -11.43 -21.62 61.00
N ALA A 519 -11.93 -22.87 61.02
CA ALA A 519 -13.33 -23.17 60.75
C ALA A 519 -14.28 -22.56 61.79
N GLU A 520 -13.92 -22.56 63.06
CA GLU A 520 -14.69 -21.89 64.11
C GLU A 520 -14.63 -20.36 63.95
N GLU A 521 -13.48 -19.79 63.62
CA GLU A 521 -13.34 -18.36 63.42
C GLU A 521 -14.18 -17.85 62.24
N ILE A 522 -14.16 -18.56 61.11
CA ILE A 522 -14.94 -18.22 59.92
C ILE A 522 -16.45 -18.36 60.19
N ARG A 523 -16.87 -19.39 60.96
CA ARG A 523 -18.27 -19.55 61.40
C ARG A 523 -18.71 -18.44 62.36
N ASN A 524 -17.88 -18.08 63.34
CA ASN A 524 -18.18 -17.02 64.30
C ASN A 524 -18.27 -15.63 63.62
N LYS A 525 -17.54 -15.42 62.53
CA LYS A 525 -17.62 -14.22 61.69
C LYS A 525 -18.80 -14.22 60.70
N GLY A 526 -19.56 -15.32 60.61
CA GLY A 526 -20.71 -15.46 59.70
C GLY A 526 -20.33 -15.51 58.22
N LEU A 527 -19.09 -15.89 57.90
CA LEU A 527 -18.54 -15.83 56.54
C LEU A 527 -18.75 -17.13 55.74
N SER A 528 -19.08 -18.25 56.40
CA SER A 528 -19.47 -19.50 55.74
C SER A 528 -20.31 -20.41 56.65
N ASP A 529 -21.35 -21.03 56.10
CA ASP A 529 -22.24 -21.98 56.82
C ASP A 529 -21.83 -23.46 56.68
N GLY A 530 -20.85 -23.79 55.81
CA GLY A 530 -20.45 -25.16 55.49
C GLY A 530 -19.10 -25.61 56.09
N GLU A 531 -18.82 -26.92 56.06
CA GLU A 531 -17.51 -27.45 56.41
C GLU A 531 -16.46 -27.11 55.35
N ILE A 532 -15.25 -26.72 55.80
CA ILE A 532 -14.11 -26.45 54.91
C ILE A 532 -13.59 -27.76 54.34
N PRO A 533 -13.52 -27.93 53.00
CA PRO A 533 -12.98 -29.14 52.40
C PRO A 533 -11.51 -29.35 52.75
N ASP A 534 -11.16 -30.56 53.23
CA ASP A 534 -9.80 -30.90 53.65
C ASP A 534 -8.75 -30.69 52.55
N GLY A 535 -9.10 -30.96 51.30
CA GLY A 535 -8.22 -30.74 50.15
C GLY A 535 -7.86 -29.27 49.97
N LEU A 536 -8.84 -28.38 50.09
CA LEU A 536 -8.65 -26.94 49.93
C LEU A 536 -7.75 -26.36 51.02
N PHE A 537 -7.93 -26.80 52.27
CA PHE A 537 -7.10 -26.38 53.39
C PHE A 537 -5.64 -26.86 53.24
N ARG A 538 -5.43 -28.10 52.79
CA ARG A 538 -4.09 -28.63 52.52
C ARG A 538 -3.38 -27.83 51.42
N ASP A 539 -4.09 -27.46 50.36
CA ASP A 539 -3.55 -26.65 49.27
C ASP A 539 -3.09 -25.26 49.78
N VAL A 540 -3.89 -24.62 50.63
CA VAL A 540 -3.52 -23.34 51.29
C VAL A 540 -2.25 -23.49 52.10
N VAL A 541 -2.14 -24.53 52.94
CA VAL A 541 -0.95 -24.75 53.79
C VAL A 541 0.30 -25.02 52.95
N VAL A 542 0.17 -25.79 51.86
CA VAL A 542 1.28 -26.03 50.92
C VAL A 542 1.72 -24.73 50.25
N ASN A 543 0.78 -23.87 49.85
CA ASN A 543 1.11 -22.59 49.24
C ASN A 543 1.81 -21.64 50.22
N ILE A 544 1.37 -21.59 51.49
CA ILE A 544 2.07 -20.82 52.54
C ILE A 544 3.49 -21.35 52.78
N LYS A 545 3.70 -22.68 52.73
CA LYS A 545 5.04 -23.27 52.85
C LYS A 545 5.94 -22.88 51.66
N LYS A 546 5.41 -22.92 50.43
CA LYS A 546 6.15 -22.50 49.22
C LYS A 546 6.53 -21.02 49.30
N GLU A 547 5.61 -20.17 49.74
CA GLU A 547 5.87 -18.75 50.00
C GLU A 547 6.99 -18.55 51.03
N ALA A 548 6.95 -19.26 52.16
CA ALA A 548 8.00 -19.16 53.18
C ALA A 548 9.38 -19.59 52.64
N VAL A 549 9.42 -20.66 51.83
CA VAL A 549 10.65 -21.10 51.17
C VAL A 549 11.15 -20.03 50.17
N TYR A 550 10.25 -19.42 49.40
CA TYR A 550 10.61 -18.36 48.47
C TYR A 550 11.20 -17.15 49.21
N LEU A 551 10.47 -16.61 50.18
CA LEU A 551 10.86 -15.39 50.90
C LEU A 551 12.13 -15.57 51.74
N HIS A 552 12.31 -16.70 52.41
CA HIS A 552 13.42 -16.88 53.36
C HIS A 552 14.65 -17.53 52.74
N ASN A 553 14.51 -18.39 51.71
CA ASN A 553 15.64 -19.13 51.15
C ASN A 553 16.03 -18.65 49.76
N LEU A 554 15.07 -18.42 48.86
CA LEU A 554 15.35 -18.15 47.45
C LEU A 554 15.52 -16.66 47.16
N LEU A 555 14.58 -15.83 47.59
CA LEU A 555 14.55 -14.39 47.32
C LEU A 555 15.82 -13.67 47.77
N PRO A 556 16.39 -13.92 48.97
CA PRO A 556 17.65 -13.28 49.36
C PRO A 556 18.83 -13.63 48.42
N GLY A 557 18.87 -14.88 47.94
CA GLY A 557 19.87 -15.34 46.98
C GLY A 557 19.70 -14.73 45.59
N ILE A 558 18.44 -14.65 45.11
CA ILE A 558 18.07 -14.00 43.84
C ILE A 558 18.46 -12.52 43.86
N VAL A 559 18.17 -11.81 44.96
CA VAL A 559 18.52 -10.38 45.11
C VAL A 559 20.03 -10.18 45.18
N ALA A 560 20.75 -10.99 45.95
CA ALA A 560 22.21 -10.88 46.07
C ALA A 560 22.95 -11.22 44.77
N GLY A 561 22.46 -12.21 44.02
CA GLY A 561 23.08 -12.69 42.77
C GLY A 561 22.53 -12.08 41.48
N ARG A 562 21.43 -11.30 41.55
CA ARG A 562 20.62 -10.88 40.40
C ARG A 562 20.24 -12.04 39.47
N ASP A 563 19.93 -13.20 40.06
CA ASP A 563 19.66 -14.44 39.32
C ASP A 563 18.20 -14.51 38.86
N ILE A 564 17.95 -13.93 37.68
CA ILE A 564 16.63 -13.91 37.03
C ILE A 564 16.18 -15.34 36.67
N ALA A 565 17.10 -16.23 36.30
CA ALA A 565 16.77 -17.58 35.88
C ALA A 565 16.18 -18.39 37.04
N LEU A 566 16.77 -18.28 38.23
CA LEU A 566 16.26 -18.94 39.43
C LEU A 566 14.86 -18.42 39.85
N ARG A 567 14.59 -17.12 39.63
CA ARG A 567 13.26 -16.54 39.84
C ARG A 567 12.23 -17.14 38.89
N GLU A 568 12.51 -17.16 37.59
CA GLU A 568 11.58 -17.69 36.59
C GLU A 568 11.36 -19.21 36.77
N ASP A 569 12.40 -19.98 37.11
CA ASP A 569 12.28 -21.41 37.41
C ASP A 569 11.36 -21.67 38.62
N PHE A 570 11.47 -20.87 39.68
CA PHE A 570 10.54 -20.97 40.81
C PHE A 570 9.10 -20.61 40.40
N LEU A 571 8.89 -19.54 39.63
CA LEU A 571 7.56 -19.13 39.18
C LEU A 571 6.89 -20.21 38.31
N GLU A 572 7.65 -20.84 37.41
CA GLU A 572 7.15 -21.89 36.51
C GLU A 572 6.80 -23.19 37.26
N ASN A 573 7.57 -23.54 38.31
CA ASN A 573 7.40 -24.81 39.02
C ASN A 573 6.57 -24.71 40.31
N SER A 574 6.49 -23.54 40.95
CA SER A 574 5.82 -23.39 42.25
C SER A 574 4.29 -23.45 42.14
N GLY A 575 3.72 -23.05 41.00
CA GLY A 575 2.27 -22.90 40.82
C GLY A 575 1.66 -21.78 41.66
N LEU A 576 2.49 -20.88 42.21
CA LEU A 576 2.04 -19.63 42.83
C LEU A 576 1.69 -18.61 41.75
N ASP A 577 0.71 -17.75 42.03
CA ASP A 577 0.36 -16.68 41.12
C ASP A 577 1.51 -15.67 41.01
N ARG A 578 1.89 -15.31 39.78
CA ARG A 578 2.99 -14.38 39.51
C ARG A 578 2.73 -13.01 40.12
N PHE A 579 1.49 -12.50 40.05
CA PHE A 579 1.13 -11.22 40.65
C PHE A 579 1.30 -11.26 42.16
N TYR A 580 0.90 -12.38 42.78
CA TYR A 580 1.06 -12.59 44.21
C TYR A 580 2.53 -12.64 44.64
N VAL A 581 3.38 -13.35 43.88
CA VAL A 581 4.82 -13.38 44.16
C VAL A 581 5.46 -12.01 43.97
N GLU A 582 5.04 -11.24 42.96
CA GLU A 582 5.51 -9.87 42.76
C GLU A 582 5.09 -8.94 43.91
N GLU A 583 3.89 -9.07 44.46
CA GLU A 583 3.53 -8.30 45.68
C GLU A 583 4.40 -8.70 46.88
N LEU A 584 4.68 -10.00 47.07
CA LEU A 584 5.57 -10.48 48.14
C LEU A 584 7.00 -9.95 48.01
N GLU A 585 7.54 -9.92 46.79
CA GLU A 585 8.86 -9.34 46.51
C GLU A 585 8.89 -7.85 46.84
N ARG A 586 7.82 -7.13 46.49
CA ARG A 586 7.69 -5.70 46.80
C ARG A 586 7.65 -5.48 48.31
N GLU A 587 6.81 -6.22 49.03
CA GLU A 587 6.74 -6.16 50.51
C GLU A 587 8.10 -6.47 51.14
N TYR A 588 8.84 -7.44 50.62
CA TYR A 588 10.20 -7.76 51.08
C TYR A 588 11.18 -6.60 50.89
N PHE A 589 11.18 -5.95 49.73
CA PHE A 589 12.03 -4.78 49.46
C PHE A 589 11.66 -3.59 50.36
N GLU A 590 10.37 -3.33 50.55
CA GLU A 590 9.87 -2.28 51.44
C GLU A 590 10.26 -2.55 52.92
N LEU A 591 10.09 -3.79 53.40
CA LEU A 591 10.43 -4.17 54.79
C LEU A 591 11.93 -4.13 55.09
N ASN A 592 12.78 -4.39 54.08
CA ASN A 592 14.23 -4.42 54.23
C ASN A 592 14.93 -3.12 53.76
N ASN A 593 14.17 -2.08 53.37
CA ASN A 593 14.69 -0.81 52.82
C ASN A 593 15.68 -1.02 51.65
N LEU A 594 15.35 -1.91 50.72
CA LEU A 594 16.16 -2.19 49.53
C LEU A 594 15.75 -1.26 48.37
N ASP A 595 16.63 -1.09 47.39
CA ASP A 595 16.36 -0.24 46.22
C ASP A 595 15.33 -0.89 45.28
N MET A 596 14.22 -0.18 45.02
CA MET A 596 13.17 -0.64 44.12
C MET A 596 13.64 -0.75 42.67
N GLU A 597 14.70 -0.04 42.27
CA GLU A 597 15.26 -0.14 40.93
C GLU A 597 15.90 -1.51 40.66
N ASP A 598 16.52 -2.12 41.67
CA ASP A 598 17.05 -3.49 41.59
C ASP A 598 15.91 -4.51 41.40
N LEU A 599 14.76 -4.31 42.06
CA LEU A 599 13.57 -5.13 41.88
C LEU A 599 13.04 -5.04 40.45
N TYR A 600 13.00 -3.84 39.86
CA TYR A 600 12.60 -3.67 38.46
C TYR A 600 13.54 -4.37 37.48
N GLN A 601 14.85 -4.41 37.76
CA GLN A 601 15.82 -5.12 36.92
C GLN A 601 15.64 -6.64 36.99
N ILE A 602 15.39 -7.19 38.18
CA ILE A 602 15.09 -8.61 38.37
C ILE A 602 13.79 -9.00 37.65
N ARG A 603 12.81 -8.08 37.59
CA ARG A 603 11.55 -8.26 36.86
C ARG A 603 11.66 -8.05 35.35
N LYS A 604 12.61 -7.23 34.88
CA LYS A 604 12.81 -6.87 33.47
C LYS A 604 13.42 -7.95 32.59
N GLY A 605 13.87 -9.07 33.14
CA GLY A 605 14.35 -10.24 32.38
C GLY A 605 13.34 -10.87 31.42
N PHE A 606 12.17 -10.25 31.25
CA PHE A 606 11.13 -10.56 30.29
C PHE A 606 11.35 -9.95 28.90
N ASN A 607 12.23 -8.94 28.76
CA ASN A 607 12.41 -8.19 27.51
C ASN A 607 13.73 -8.50 26.76
N ALA A 608 14.37 -9.64 27.01
CA ALA A 608 15.58 -10.10 26.31
C ALA A 608 15.31 -11.39 25.54
#